data_AF-A0A8B3FS48-F1
#
_entry.id   AF-A0A8B3FS48-F1
#
_cell.length_a   1.000
_cell.length_b   1.000
_cell.length_c   1.000
_cell.angle_alpha   90.00
_cell.angle_beta   90.00
_cell.angle_gamma   90.00
#
_symmetry.space_group_name_H-M   'P 1'
#
loop_
_entity.id
_entity.type
_entity.pdbx_description
1 polymer ?
#
loop_
_entity_poly.entity_id
_entity_poly.type
_entity_poly.pdbx_seq_one_letter_code
_entity_poly.pdbx_strand_id
1 'polypeptide(L)'
;MSQNQPPMPPQGYPQQPYPPQPPKKKHTVRNIVLILVAVIVLIGVVRCAAGGGGSSSSTQDSTTAAGAETTAAEETTAEETSATRTVTMTATASGAGTVIWGTLGSTNTEQFTGSWTNEVEVENGETMTLSVSGDAIYGDDSQEMSCEIAVDGEVKESNKATGQMGSASCTVIVGIS
;
A
#
# COMPACT_ATOMS: atom_id res chain seq x y z
N MET A 1 -14.29 -89.74 -9.39
CA MET A 1 -15.43 -88.91 -9.83
C MET A 1 -15.40 -87.66 -8.98
N SER A 2 -14.78 -86.57 -9.45
CA SER A 2 -14.72 -85.31 -8.70
C SER A 2 -15.68 -84.32 -9.35
N GLN A 3 -16.73 -83.98 -8.61
CA GLN A 3 -17.74 -83.02 -9.03
C GLN A 3 -17.17 -81.60 -9.01
N ASN A 4 -17.43 -80.90 -10.11
CA ASN A 4 -17.09 -79.52 -10.40
C ASN A 4 -18.15 -78.62 -9.74
N GLN A 5 -17.80 -77.88 -8.67
CA GLN A 5 -18.66 -76.83 -8.12
C GLN A 5 -18.31 -75.49 -8.78
N PRO A 6 -19.28 -74.75 -9.35
CA PRO A 6 -19.01 -73.44 -9.94
C PRO A 6 -18.77 -72.36 -8.85
N PRO A 7 -17.88 -71.39 -9.10
CA PRO A 7 -17.57 -70.32 -8.16
C PRO A 7 -18.73 -69.31 -8.06
N MET A 8 -19.07 -68.93 -6.83
CA MET A 8 -20.11 -67.94 -6.53
C MET A 8 -19.60 -66.51 -6.81
N PRO A 9 -20.43 -65.62 -7.39
CA PRO A 9 -20.04 -64.24 -7.66
C PRO A 9 -20.03 -63.37 -6.38
N PRO A 10 -19.11 -62.39 -6.26
CA PRO A 10 -19.05 -61.48 -5.13
C PRO A 10 -20.25 -60.53 -5.11
N GLN A 11 -20.96 -60.51 -3.98
CA GLN A 11 -22.05 -59.57 -3.69
C GLN A 11 -21.48 -58.20 -3.33
N GLY A 12 -21.81 -57.18 -4.13
CA GLY A 12 -21.46 -55.79 -3.85
C GLY A 12 -22.33 -55.20 -2.74
N TYR A 13 -21.69 -54.56 -1.76
CA TYR A 13 -22.37 -53.80 -0.71
C TYR A 13 -22.87 -52.46 -1.27
N PRO A 14 -24.11 -52.02 -0.94
CA PRO A 14 -24.59 -50.69 -1.31
C PRO A 14 -23.88 -49.60 -0.49
N GLN A 15 -23.28 -48.64 -1.18
CA GLN A 15 -22.70 -47.42 -0.60
C GLN A 15 -23.83 -46.50 -0.12
N GLN A 16 -23.80 -46.07 1.15
CA GLN A 16 -24.73 -45.07 1.65
C GLN A 16 -24.25 -43.65 1.31
N PRO A 17 -25.16 -42.72 0.91
CA PRO A 17 -24.81 -41.32 0.71
C PRO A 17 -24.41 -40.67 2.03
N TYR A 18 -23.24 -40.03 2.05
CA TYR A 18 -22.79 -39.22 3.18
C TYR A 18 -23.62 -37.94 3.26
N PRO A 19 -24.13 -37.55 4.45
CA PRO A 19 -24.84 -36.29 4.60
C PRO A 19 -23.89 -35.10 4.41
N PRO A 20 -24.34 -33.99 3.80
CA PRO A 20 -23.53 -32.78 3.65
C PRO A 20 -23.17 -32.23 5.03
N GLN A 21 -21.87 -31.98 5.26
CA GLN A 21 -21.41 -31.34 6.49
C GLN A 21 -21.91 -29.89 6.55
N PRO A 22 -22.44 -29.41 7.70
CA PRO A 22 -22.91 -28.05 7.82
C PRO A 22 -21.75 -27.05 7.67
N PRO A 23 -21.95 -25.93 6.94
CA PRO A 23 -20.90 -24.95 6.71
C PRO A 23 -20.45 -24.35 8.05
N LYS A 24 -19.16 -24.48 8.36
CA LYS A 24 -18.54 -23.82 9.51
C LYS A 24 -18.62 -22.31 9.29
N LYS A 25 -19.47 -21.63 10.07
CA LYS A 25 -19.57 -20.17 10.06
C LYS A 25 -18.23 -19.60 10.50
N LYS A 26 -17.50 -19.01 9.55
CA LYS A 26 -16.22 -18.39 9.84
C LYS A 26 -16.49 -17.01 10.45
N HIS A 27 -15.99 -16.77 11.65
CA HIS A 27 -16.02 -15.45 12.30
C HIS A 27 -15.00 -14.48 11.70
N THR A 28 -14.46 -14.78 10.51
CA THR A 28 -13.44 -13.99 9.81
C THR A 28 -13.90 -12.55 9.60
N VAL A 29 -15.15 -12.33 9.19
CA VAL A 29 -15.70 -10.97 9.02
C VAL A 29 -15.75 -10.22 10.36
N ARG A 30 -16.18 -10.87 11.44
CA ARG A 30 -16.22 -10.26 12.78
C ARG A 30 -14.80 -9.90 13.26
N ASN A 31 -13.83 -10.77 13.03
CA ASN A 31 -12.45 -10.54 13.43
C ASN A 31 -11.80 -9.45 12.58
N ILE A 32 -12.08 -9.40 11.27
CA ILE A 32 -11.61 -8.33 10.38
C ILE A 32 -12.17 -6.98 10.82
N VAL A 33 -13.48 -6.90 11.11
CA VAL A 33 -14.12 -5.66 11.59
C VAL A 33 -13.52 -5.19 12.92
N LEU A 34 -13.25 -6.11 13.86
CA LEU A 34 -12.60 -5.76 15.13
C LEU A 34 -11.16 -5.25 14.94
N ILE A 35 -10.39 -5.87 14.05
CA ILE A 35 -9.03 -5.42 13.72
C ILE A 35 -9.07 -4.04 13.07
N LEU A 36 -9.99 -3.80 12.13
CA LEU A 36 -10.15 -2.51 11.46
C LEU A 36 -10.47 -1.37 12.45
N VAL A 37 -11.43 -1.59 13.36
CA VAL A 37 -11.81 -0.60 14.37
C VAL A 37 -10.63 -0.32 15.32
N ALA A 38 -9.88 -1.35 15.72
CA ALA A 38 -8.71 -1.18 16.57
C ALA A 38 -7.59 -0.36 15.89
N VAL A 39 -7.34 -0.59 14.60
CA VAL A 39 -6.36 0.17 13.81
C VAL A 39 -6.78 1.63 13.64
N ILE A 40 -8.06 1.89 13.34
CA ILE A 40 -8.58 3.26 13.21
C ILE A 40 -8.44 4.05 14.53
N VAL A 41 -8.74 3.42 15.67
CA VAL A 41 -8.57 4.05 16.98
C VAL A 41 -7.09 4.35 17.27
N LEU A 42 -6.17 3.44 16.94
CA LEU A 42 -4.73 3.66 17.11
C LEU A 42 -4.20 4.84 16.27
N ILE A 43 -4.63 4.94 15.01
CA ILE A 43 -4.23 6.03 14.10
C ILE A 43 -4.80 7.38 14.57
N GLY A 44 -6.01 7.39 15.14
CA GLY A 44 -6.65 8.60 15.65
C GLY A 44 -5.93 9.28 16.81
N VAL A 45 -5.12 8.56 17.59
CA VAL A 45 -4.42 9.12 18.77
C VAL A 45 -3.17 9.94 18.37
N VAL A 46 -2.65 9.78 17.14
CA VAL A 46 -1.43 10.49 16.70
C VAL A 46 -1.70 11.93 16.23
N ARG A 47 -2.97 12.32 16.03
CA ARG A 47 -3.33 13.64 15.48
C ARG A 47 -3.45 14.77 16.50
N CYS A 48 -3.15 14.55 17.79
CA CYS A 48 -3.29 15.60 18.82
C CYS A 48 -1.99 16.26 19.31
N ALA A 49 -0.81 15.94 18.77
CA ALA A 49 0.46 16.47 19.31
C ALA A 49 1.11 17.63 18.52
N ALA A 50 0.53 18.09 17.40
CA ALA A 50 1.10 19.18 16.61
C ALA A 50 0.05 20.27 16.32
N GLY A 51 -0.40 20.94 17.39
CA GLY A 51 -1.28 22.10 17.32
C GLY A 51 -0.75 23.21 18.20
N GLY A 52 0.43 23.74 17.86
CA GLY A 52 0.97 24.96 18.45
C GLY A 52 0.33 26.19 17.80
N GLY A 53 -0.21 27.09 18.61
CA GLY A 53 -0.75 28.36 18.13
C GLY A 53 -1.00 29.35 19.26
N GLY A 54 -0.08 30.32 19.38
CA GLY A 54 -0.39 31.67 19.87
C GLY A 54 0.24 32.09 21.20
N SER A 55 1.26 32.96 21.14
CA SER A 55 1.11 34.37 21.56
C SER A 55 2.39 35.17 21.43
N SER A 56 2.22 36.36 20.86
CA SER A 56 3.15 37.46 20.58
C SER A 56 3.48 38.33 21.81
N SER A 57 4.74 38.77 21.94
CA SER A 57 5.24 40.01 22.61
C SER A 57 6.77 39.90 22.78
N SER A 58 7.66 40.89 22.76
CA SER A 58 7.67 42.33 22.46
C SER A 58 9.16 42.76 22.44
N THR A 59 9.54 43.61 21.49
CA THR A 59 10.33 44.86 21.65
C THR A 59 11.78 44.90 22.22
N GLN A 60 12.61 45.72 21.52
CA GLN A 60 13.75 46.59 21.94
C GLN A 60 15.21 46.21 21.59
N ASP A 61 15.70 46.83 20.50
CA ASP A 61 16.82 47.80 20.38
C ASP A 61 17.96 47.83 21.43
N SER A 62 19.23 47.72 20.95
CA SER A 62 20.32 48.72 21.09
C SER A 62 21.76 48.16 20.96
N THR A 63 22.47 48.67 19.95
CA THR A 63 23.82 49.31 20.00
C THR A 63 25.11 48.54 20.42
N THR A 64 26.02 48.39 19.43
CA THR A 64 27.50 48.52 19.42
C THR A 64 28.41 47.64 20.30
N ALA A 65 29.28 46.82 19.68
CA ALA A 65 30.74 47.05 19.58
C ALA A 65 31.52 45.82 19.07
N ALA A 66 32.29 46.06 18.00
CA ALA A 66 33.58 45.49 17.58
C ALA A 66 34.14 44.20 18.20
N GLY A 67 34.54 43.30 17.28
CA GLY A 67 35.90 42.73 17.29
C GLY A 67 35.99 41.21 17.36
N ALA A 68 36.23 40.55 16.22
CA ALA A 68 37.39 39.67 15.99
C ALA A 68 37.20 38.90 14.68
N GLU A 69 38.13 39.10 13.75
CA GLU A 69 38.39 38.17 12.65
C GLU A 69 38.63 36.76 13.20
N THR A 70 37.93 35.78 12.63
CA THR A 70 38.54 34.48 12.34
C THR A 70 37.89 33.96 11.06
N THR A 71 38.70 33.94 10.02
CA THR A 71 38.54 33.15 8.81
C THR A 71 37.97 31.77 9.12
N ALA A 72 36.70 31.57 8.79
CA ALA A 72 36.24 30.29 8.29
C ALA A 72 35.73 30.59 6.90
N ALA A 73 36.53 30.16 5.91
CA ALA A 73 36.15 30.20 4.52
C ALA A 73 34.74 29.62 4.40
N GLU A 74 33.89 30.43 3.80
CA GLU A 74 32.69 30.05 3.10
C GLU A 74 33.02 28.89 2.16
N GLU A 75 33.04 27.67 2.67
CA GLU A 75 32.50 26.58 1.89
C GLU A 75 31.00 26.71 2.02
N THR A 76 30.45 27.50 1.08
CA THR A 76 29.17 27.16 0.48
C THR A 76 29.31 25.76 -0.10
N THR A 77 29.33 24.75 0.77
CA THR A 77 28.67 23.49 0.46
C THR A 77 27.24 23.93 0.30
N ALA A 78 26.83 24.11 -0.95
CA ALA A 78 25.45 23.89 -1.30
C ALA A 78 25.14 22.46 -0.82
N GLU A 79 24.81 22.34 0.46
CA GLU A 79 23.79 21.42 0.88
C GLU A 79 22.60 21.91 0.07
N GLU A 80 22.44 21.34 -1.14
CA GLU A 80 21.10 21.15 -1.65
C GLU A 80 20.39 20.53 -0.47
N THR A 81 19.65 21.36 0.25
CA THR A 81 18.52 20.89 1.01
C THR A 81 17.63 20.29 -0.07
N SER A 82 17.93 19.04 -0.47
CA SER A 82 17.07 18.19 -1.27
C SER A 82 15.81 18.09 -0.44
N ALA A 83 14.89 19.02 -0.66
CA ALA A 83 13.64 19.00 0.05
C ALA A 83 12.98 17.69 -0.34
N THR A 84 12.91 16.74 0.60
CA THR A 84 12.14 15.53 0.39
C THR A 84 10.67 15.88 0.52
N ARG A 85 9.81 15.23 -0.27
CA ARG A 85 8.37 15.28 -0.12
C ARG A 85 7.86 13.92 0.30
N THR A 86 6.75 13.93 1.03
CA THR A 86 6.07 12.70 1.39
C THR A 86 5.23 12.25 0.21
N VAL A 87 5.52 11.06 -0.32
CA VAL A 87 4.75 10.46 -1.41
C VAL A 87 3.97 9.29 -0.87
N THR A 88 2.64 9.39 -0.92
CA THR A 88 1.71 8.33 -0.54
C THR A 88 1.19 7.65 -1.79
N MET A 89 1.43 6.35 -1.89
CA MET A 89 0.98 5.51 -3.00
C MET A 89 -0.16 4.62 -2.51
N THR A 90 -1.26 4.59 -3.26
CA THR A 90 -2.39 3.72 -2.96
C THR A 90 -2.73 2.88 -4.17
N ALA A 91 -2.96 1.60 -3.96
CA ALA A 91 -3.42 0.68 -4.99
C ALA A 91 -4.62 -0.12 -4.51
N THR A 92 -5.54 -0.43 -5.42
CA THR A 92 -6.64 -1.35 -5.16
C THR A 92 -6.73 -2.41 -6.24
N ALA A 93 -7.23 -3.59 -5.87
CA ALA A 93 -7.58 -4.67 -6.76
C ALA A 93 -8.80 -5.41 -6.18
N SER A 94 -9.78 -5.76 -7.01
CA SER A 94 -10.96 -6.53 -6.55
C SER A 94 -10.64 -7.96 -6.12
N GLY A 95 -9.41 -8.44 -6.37
CA GLY A 95 -8.87 -9.72 -5.93
C GLY A 95 -7.42 -9.61 -5.44
N ALA A 96 -6.61 -10.62 -5.73
CA ALA A 96 -5.17 -10.53 -5.57
C ALA A 96 -4.61 -9.50 -6.55
N GLY A 97 -3.63 -8.72 -6.12
CA GLY A 97 -2.96 -7.73 -6.94
C GLY A 97 -1.46 -7.73 -6.68
N THR A 98 -0.72 -7.22 -7.65
CA THR A 98 0.71 -6.96 -7.53
C THR A 98 0.94 -5.48 -7.78
N VAL A 99 1.68 -4.83 -6.89
CA VAL A 99 2.22 -3.49 -7.12
C VAL A 99 3.68 -3.57 -7.48
N ILE A 100 4.09 -2.74 -8.43
CA ILE A 100 5.48 -2.45 -8.75
C ILE A 100 5.64 -0.95 -8.61
N TRP A 101 6.54 -0.51 -7.74
CA TRP A 101 6.67 0.90 -7.41
C TRP A 101 8.12 1.28 -7.18
N GLY A 102 8.43 2.56 -7.36
CA GLY A 102 9.74 3.11 -7.09
C GLY A 102 10.12 4.26 -8.02
N THR A 103 11.34 4.74 -7.84
CA THR A 103 11.91 5.83 -8.63
C THR A 103 12.72 5.29 -9.81
N LEU A 104 13.24 6.14 -10.68
CA LEU A 104 14.04 5.71 -11.84
C LEU A 104 15.28 4.86 -11.46
N GLY A 105 15.79 5.01 -10.23
CA GLY A 105 16.95 4.27 -9.72
C GLY A 105 16.62 3.02 -8.90
N SER A 106 15.36 2.78 -8.53
CA SER A 106 14.99 1.70 -7.62
C SER A 106 13.56 1.20 -7.88
N THR A 107 13.36 -0.12 -7.76
CA THR A 107 12.03 -0.72 -7.95
C THR A 107 11.78 -1.78 -6.89
N ASN A 108 10.60 -1.73 -6.29
CA ASN A 108 10.06 -2.69 -5.35
C ASN A 108 8.87 -3.43 -5.97
N THR A 109 8.58 -4.61 -5.45
CA THR A 109 7.44 -5.41 -5.89
C THR A 109 6.78 -6.05 -4.68
N GLU A 110 5.47 -5.89 -4.57
CA GLU A 110 4.69 -6.43 -3.45
C GLU A 110 3.37 -7.02 -3.96
N GLN A 111 2.93 -8.09 -3.29
CA GLN A 111 1.62 -8.70 -3.55
C GLN A 111 0.65 -8.28 -2.44
N PHE A 112 -0.61 -8.05 -2.81
CA PHE A 112 -1.64 -7.64 -1.87
C PHE A 112 -3.01 -8.22 -2.26
N THR A 113 -4.03 -7.96 -1.45
CA THR A 113 -5.43 -8.31 -1.75
C THR A 113 -6.33 -7.18 -1.28
N GLY A 114 -7.23 -6.70 -2.14
CA GLY A 114 -8.13 -5.60 -1.82
C GLY A 114 -7.46 -4.23 -1.97
N SER A 115 -6.71 -3.79 -0.94
CA SER A 115 -6.09 -2.46 -0.92
C SER A 115 -4.66 -2.52 -0.38
N TRP A 116 -3.80 -1.67 -0.92
CA TRP A 116 -2.42 -1.47 -0.49
C TRP A 116 -2.12 0.02 -0.42
N THR A 117 -1.36 0.43 0.60
CA THR A 117 -0.91 1.81 0.77
C THR A 117 0.52 1.78 1.29
N ASN A 118 1.38 2.63 0.74
CA ASN A 118 2.76 2.80 1.18
C ASN A 118 3.15 4.27 1.10
N GLU A 119 4.03 4.70 1.98
CA GLU A 119 4.46 6.09 2.12
C GLU A 119 5.97 6.15 2.20
N VAL A 120 6.57 7.01 1.39
CA VAL A 120 8.02 7.18 1.28
C VAL A 120 8.40 8.65 1.16
N GLU A 121 9.59 8.99 1.63
CA GLU A 121 10.19 10.30 1.40
C GLU A 121 11.00 10.26 0.10
N VAL A 122 10.72 11.16 -0.82
CA VAL A 122 11.32 11.21 -2.16
C VAL A 122 11.89 12.60 -2.41
N GLU A 123 13.08 12.69 -2.97
CA GLU A 123 13.71 13.97 -3.27
C GLU A 123 12.93 14.75 -4.35
N ASN A 124 12.95 16.08 -4.24
CA ASN A 124 12.40 16.95 -5.28
C ASN A 124 13.07 16.67 -6.64
N GLY A 125 12.26 16.59 -7.69
CA GLY A 125 12.72 16.32 -9.06
C GLY A 125 12.83 14.83 -9.42
N GLU A 126 12.73 13.91 -8.46
CA GLU A 126 12.66 12.48 -8.78
C GLU A 126 11.29 12.10 -9.36
N THR A 127 11.29 11.13 -10.28
CA THR A 127 10.06 10.56 -10.83
C THR A 127 9.66 9.33 -10.03
N MET A 128 8.50 9.37 -9.39
CA MET A 128 7.89 8.21 -8.74
C MET A 128 6.93 7.52 -9.71
N THR A 129 7.03 6.20 -9.77
CA THR A 129 6.16 5.35 -10.59
C THR A 129 5.44 4.33 -9.71
N LEU A 130 4.18 4.08 -10.03
CA LEU A 130 3.35 3.06 -9.43
C LEU A 130 2.60 2.33 -10.54
N SER A 131 2.73 1.02 -10.59
CA SER A 131 1.94 0.15 -11.45
C SER A 131 1.23 -0.88 -10.58
N VAL A 132 -0.05 -1.09 -10.83
CA VAL A 132 -0.85 -2.16 -10.24
C VAL A 132 -1.38 -3.06 -11.33
N SER A 133 -1.23 -4.37 -11.14
CA SER A 133 -1.89 -5.39 -11.94
C SER A 133 -2.74 -6.27 -11.03
N GLY A 134 -3.89 -6.70 -11.51
CA GLY A 134 -4.67 -7.69 -10.79
C GLY A 134 -4.22 -9.13 -11.09
N ASP A 135 -5.03 -10.11 -10.70
CA ASP A 135 -4.72 -11.54 -10.84
C ASP A 135 -4.92 -12.02 -12.28
N ALA A 136 -3.82 -12.15 -13.01
CA ALA A 136 -3.81 -12.65 -14.39
C ALA A 136 -4.18 -14.14 -14.53
N ILE A 137 -4.11 -14.93 -13.45
CA ILE A 137 -4.27 -16.39 -13.50
C ILE A 137 -5.71 -16.80 -13.16
N TYR A 138 -6.28 -16.17 -12.13
CA TYR A 138 -7.62 -16.49 -11.63
C TYR A 138 -8.61 -15.33 -11.72
N GLY A 139 -8.17 -14.15 -12.16
CA GLY A 139 -9.04 -13.02 -12.43
C GLY A 139 -9.93 -13.25 -13.65
N ASP A 140 -10.97 -12.44 -13.75
CA ASP A 140 -11.91 -12.40 -14.88
C ASP A 140 -12.08 -10.96 -15.38
N ASP A 141 -12.86 -10.77 -16.44
CA ASP A 141 -13.02 -9.46 -17.08
C ASP A 141 -13.71 -8.40 -16.21
N SER A 142 -14.36 -8.81 -15.12
CA SER A 142 -14.95 -7.90 -14.12
C SER A 142 -13.97 -7.43 -13.05
N GLN A 143 -12.73 -7.94 -13.06
CA GLN A 143 -11.71 -7.48 -12.13
C GLN A 143 -11.40 -6.00 -12.36
N GLU A 144 -11.29 -5.25 -11.27
CA GLU A 144 -10.98 -3.82 -11.27
C GLU A 144 -9.70 -3.58 -10.47
N MET A 145 -8.90 -2.62 -10.90
CA MET A 145 -7.72 -2.15 -10.19
C MET A 145 -7.55 -0.65 -10.35
N SER A 146 -6.92 -0.02 -9.35
CA SER A 146 -6.61 1.41 -9.38
C SER A 146 -5.27 1.71 -8.76
N CYS A 147 -4.60 2.73 -9.26
CA CYS A 147 -3.45 3.35 -8.63
C CYS A 147 -3.76 4.82 -8.31
N GLU A 148 -3.13 5.34 -7.27
CA GLU A 148 -3.18 6.75 -6.89
C GLU A 148 -1.83 7.13 -6.28
N ILE A 149 -1.32 8.29 -6.65
CA ILE A 149 -0.13 8.90 -6.03
C ILE A 149 -0.50 10.28 -5.52
N ALA A 150 -0.30 10.48 -4.23
CA ALA A 150 -0.41 11.77 -3.56
C ALA A 150 0.96 12.27 -3.12
N VAL A 151 1.22 13.57 -3.28
CA VAL A 151 2.44 14.24 -2.80
C VAL A 151 2.01 15.25 -1.74
N ASP A 152 2.56 15.13 -0.54
CA ASP A 152 2.21 15.93 0.65
C ASP A 152 0.70 15.92 0.96
N GLY A 153 0.04 14.79 0.69
CA GLY A 153 -1.40 14.61 0.89
C GLY A 153 -2.30 15.15 -0.21
N GLU A 154 -1.75 15.76 -1.27
CA GLU A 154 -2.50 16.16 -2.46
C GLU A 154 -2.40 15.07 -3.53
N VAL A 155 -3.54 14.53 -3.98
CA VAL A 155 -3.57 13.54 -5.08
C VAL A 155 -3.12 14.22 -6.37
N LYS A 156 -1.98 13.78 -6.90
CA LYS A 156 -1.40 14.31 -8.14
C LYS A 156 -1.75 13.46 -9.35
N GLU A 157 -1.86 12.14 -9.17
CA GLU A 157 -2.18 11.20 -10.24
C GLU A 157 -3.11 10.10 -9.72
N SER A 158 -4.10 9.71 -10.52
CA SER A 158 -5.02 8.61 -10.21
C SER A 158 -5.50 7.95 -11.50
N ASN A 159 -5.40 6.62 -11.56
CA ASN A 159 -5.79 5.86 -12.75
C ASN A 159 -6.47 4.55 -12.37
N LYS A 160 -7.32 4.04 -13.27
CA LYS A 160 -8.10 2.81 -13.07
C LYS A 160 -8.09 1.97 -14.32
N ALA A 161 -8.13 0.67 -14.13
CA ALA A 161 -8.28 -0.30 -15.21
C ALA A 161 -9.24 -1.41 -14.79
N THR A 162 -9.74 -2.12 -15.81
CA THR A 162 -10.58 -3.32 -15.64
C THR A 162 -10.10 -4.42 -16.58
N GLY A 163 -10.40 -5.67 -16.26
CA GLY A 163 -10.13 -6.83 -17.13
C GLY A 163 -9.17 -7.84 -16.51
N GLN A 164 -9.21 -9.08 -17.01
CA GLN A 164 -8.38 -10.20 -16.50
C GLN A 164 -6.87 -9.90 -16.54
N MET A 165 -6.42 -9.16 -17.55
CA MET A 165 -5.02 -8.74 -17.73
C MET A 165 -4.86 -7.22 -17.53
N GLY A 166 -5.80 -6.59 -16.82
CA GLY A 166 -5.80 -5.16 -16.60
C GLY A 166 -4.60 -4.72 -15.75
N SER A 167 -4.11 -3.52 -16.04
CA SER A 167 -3.17 -2.82 -15.19
C SER A 167 -3.41 -1.32 -15.23
N ALA A 168 -3.19 -0.65 -14.10
CA ALA A 168 -3.23 0.79 -14.00
C ALA A 168 -1.85 1.30 -13.61
N SER A 169 -1.39 2.36 -14.29
CA SER A 169 -0.12 3.01 -14.00
C SER A 169 -0.33 4.48 -13.66
N CYS A 170 0.46 4.95 -12.70
CA CYS A 170 0.49 6.30 -12.19
C CYS A 170 1.96 6.74 -12.12
N THR A 171 2.24 7.95 -12.57
CA THR A 171 3.59 8.52 -12.57
C THR A 171 3.52 9.99 -12.19
N VAL A 172 4.41 10.44 -11.31
CA VAL A 172 4.52 11.86 -10.95
C VAL A 172 5.98 12.26 -10.81
N ILE A 173 6.31 13.50 -11.14
CA ILE A 173 7.60 14.11 -10.79
C ILE A 173 7.40 14.85 -9.47
N VAL A 174 8.15 14.44 -8.44
CA VAL A 174 7.96 14.92 -7.08
C VAL A 174 8.36 16.38 -6.98
N GLY A 175 7.47 17.20 -6.45
CA GLY A 175 7.72 18.62 -6.18
C GLY A 175 7.61 19.57 -7.38
N ILE A 176 7.22 19.06 -8.54
CA ILE A 176 6.75 19.87 -9.67
C ILE A 176 5.22 19.83 -9.65
N SER A 177 4.56 20.99 -9.57
CA SER A 177 3.09 21.14 -9.62
C SER A 177 2.66 21.84 -10.89
#